data_AF-A0A2A5VG99-F1
#
_entry.id   AF-A0A2A5VG99-F1
#
_cell.length_a   1.000
_cell.length_b   1.000
_cell.length_c   1.000
_cell.angle_alpha   90.00
_cell.angle_beta   90.00
_cell.angle_gamma   90.00
#
_symmetry.space_group_name_H-M   'P 1'
#
loop_
_entity.id
_entity.type
_entity.pdbx_description
1 polymer ?
#
loop_
_entity_poly.entity_id
_entity_poly.type
_entity_poly.pdbx_seq_one_letter_code
_entity_poly.pdbx_strand_id
1 'polypeptide(L)'
;MWPYVSWRFTNKNDIIGISTTYWGLLSIAFAVLIGVLLLGWTYDVVLGLWREHLTVVQERNPFTTYKINAPVGLILSQTNTILRKTSEDNPEILRHCDFIDRWLEWNADQEIWARTMSSWKEIIGEEDPYLFHLSEKARERLEEAAKEIQDF
;
A
#
# COMPACT_ATOMS: atom_id res chain seq x y z
N MET A 1 -72.89 -25.97 2.47
CA MET A 1 -72.09 -26.94 3.25
C MET A 1 -71.61 -28.03 2.30
N TRP A 2 -70.32 -28.06 1.99
CA TRP A 2 -69.69 -29.23 1.34
C TRP A 2 -68.56 -29.70 2.25
N PRO A 3 -68.66 -30.86 2.93
CA PRO A 3 -67.82 -31.15 4.09
C PRO A 3 -66.82 -32.32 3.92
N TYR A 4 -66.32 -32.69 2.73
CA TYR A 4 -65.55 -33.96 2.66
C TYR A 4 -64.37 -34.05 1.67
N VAL A 5 -63.54 -33.02 1.51
CA VAL A 5 -62.16 -33.23 1.02
C VAL A 5 -61.20 -32.30 1.76
N SER A 6 -60.90 -32.62 3.02
CA SER A 6 -59.79 -32.02 3.77
C SER A 6 -58.53 -32.90 3.65
N TRP A 7 -58.14 -33.24 2.43
CA TRP A 7 -56.78 -33.71 2.14
C TRP A 7 -55.91 -32.49 1.83
N ARG A 8 -55.74 -31.60 2.80
CA ARG A 8 -54.55 -30.77 2.84
C ARG A 8 -53.56 -31.56 3.66
N PHE A 9 -52.43 -31.88 3.05
CA PHE A 9 -51.30 -32.53 3.68
C PHE A 9 -51.13 -32.01 5.12
N THR A 10 -51.49 -32.82 6.11
CA THR A 10 -50.97 -32.64 7.48
C THR A 10 -49.52 -33.10 7.43
N ASN A 11 -48.69 -32.41 6.66
CA ASN A 11 -47.26 -32.51 6.83
C ASN A 11 -46.99 -31.99 8.23
N LYS A 12 -46.36 -32.81 9.07
CA LYS A 12 -45.58 -32.28 10.18
C LYS A 12 -44.49 -31.42 9.55
N ASN A 13 -44.83 -30.16 9.28
CA ASN A 13 -43.97 -29.15 8.68
C ASN A 13 -42.95 -28.62 9.69
N ASP A 14 -42.76 -29.33 10.81
CA ASP A 14 -41.88 -28.95 11.88
C ASP A 14 -40.85 -30.07 12.08
N ILE A 15 -39.58 -29.72 11.92
CA ILE A 15 -38.44 -30.56 12.27
C ILE A 15 -37.92 -30.04 13.60
N ILE A 16 -37.96 -30.87 14.64
CA ILE A 16 -37.53 -30.51 16.02
C ILE A 16 -38.35 -29.31 16.56
N GLY A 17 -39.64 -29.24 16.24
CA GLY A 17 -40.52 -28.15 16.70
C GLY A 17 -40.28 -26.80 16.02
N ILE A 18 -39.40 -26.74 15.01
CA ILE A 18 -39.16 -25.55 14.19
C ILE A 18 -39.70 -25.81 12.79
N SER A 19 -40.43 -24.85 12.25
CA SER A 19 -40.98 -24.95 10.89
C SER A 19 -39.87 -25.17 9.86
N THR A 20 -40.10 -26.11 8.94
CA THR A 20 -39.21 -26.47 7.82
C THR A 20 -38.82 -25.26 6.97
N THR A 21 -39.63 -24.20 6.93
CA THR A 21 -39.29 -22.93 6.25
C THR A 21 -38.06 -22.26 6.86
N TYR A 22 -37.92 -22.25 8.20
CA TYR A 22 -36.74 -21.68 8.86
C TYR A 22 -35.48 -22.52 8.60
N TRP A 23 -35.63 -23.84 8.52
CA TRP A 23 -34.54 -24.72 8.11
C TRP A 23 -34.10 -24.47 6.67
N GLY A 24 -35.05 -24.20 5.76
CA GLY A 24 -34.76 -23.80 4.38
C GLY A 24 -34.04 -22.44 4.30
N LEU A 25 -34.47 -21.46 5.07
CA LEU A 25 -33.80 -20.15 5.14
C LEU A 25 -32.38 -20.27 5.70
N LEU A 26 -32.21 -21.04 6.78
CA LEU A 26 -30.90 -21.26 7.41
C LEU A 26 -29.95 -22.01 6.48
N SER A 27 -30.43 -23.03 5.75
CA SER A 27 -29.60 -23.77 4.80
C SER A 27 -29.15 -22.90 3.63
N ILE A 28 -30.02 -22.05 3.09
CA ILE A 28 -29.67 -21.11 2.02
C ILE A 28 -28.63 -20.11 2.53
N ALA A 29 -28.85 -19.52 3.71
CA ALA A 29 -27.89 -18.58 4.31
C ALA A 29 -26.51 -19.23 4.52
N PHE A 30 -26.49 -20.45 5.05
CA PHE A 30 -25.24 -21.18 5.28
C PHE A 30 -24.55 -21.60 3.98
N ALA A 31 -25.31 -22.01 2.97
CA ALA A 31 -24.79 -22.35 1.66
C ALA A 31 -24.14 -21.14 0.97
N VAL A 32 -24.77 -19.97 1.04
CA VAL A 32 -24.19 -18.73 0.51
C VAL A 32 -22.91 -18.37 1.26
N LEU A 33 -22.92 -18.43 2.59
CA LEU A 33 -21.75 -18.13 3.42
C LEU A 33 -20.57 -19.06 3.11
N ILE A 34 -20.82 -20.38 3.06
CA ILE A 34 -19.81 -21.37 2.68
C ILE A 34 -19.33 -21.10 1.25
N GLY A 35 -20.23 -20.79 0.32
CA GLY A 35 -19.89 -20.49 -1.07
C GLY A 35 -18.90 -19.33 -1.17
N VAL A 36 -19.18 -18.21 -0.49
CA VAL A 36 -18.27 -17.05 -0.46
C VAL A 36 -16.93 -17.41 0.18
N LEU A 37 -16.92 -18.16 1.29
CA LEU A 37 -15.69 -18.59 1.95
C LEU A 37 -14.85 -19.53 1.07
N LEU A 38 -15.48 -20.49 0.39
CA LEU A 38 -14.79 -21.42 -0.51
C LEU A 38 -14.22 -20.72 -1.73
N LEU A 39 -14.96 -19.76 -2.29
CA LEU A 39 -14.46 -18.92 -3.38
C LEU A 39 -13.26 -18.09 -2.93
N GLY A 40 -13.34 -17.42 -1.78
CA GLY A 40 -12.23 -16.66 -1.21
C GLY A 40 -11.02 -17.54 -0.92
N TRP A 41 -11.22 -18.70 -0.30
CA TRP A 41 -10.15 -19.65 0.00
C TRP A 41 -9.50 -20.20 -1.27
N THR A 42 -10.29 -20.52 -2.30
CA THR A 42 -9.76 -21.00 -3.58
C THR A 42 -8.98 -19.90 -4.30
N TYR A 43 -9.49 -18.66 -4.30
CA TYR A 43 -8.82 -17.50 -4.89
C TYR A 43 -7.46 -17.21 -4.23
N ASP A 44 -7.41 -17.23 -2.89
CA ASP A 44 -6.21 -16.82 -2.14
C ASP A 44 -5.22 -17.97 -1.91
N VAL A 45 -5.69 -19.16 -1.50
CA VAL A 45 -4.83 -20.28 -1.10
C VAL A 45 -4.50 -21.23 -2.24
N VAL A 46 -5.50 -21.60 -3.05
CA VAL A 46 -5.30 -22.58 -4.14
C VAL A 46 -4.66 -21.92 -5.36
N LEU A 47 -5.20 -20.78 -5.77
CA LEU A 47 -4.73 -20.07 -6.96
C LEU A 47 -3.61 -19.07 -6.65
N GLY A 48 -3.46 -18.62 -5.40
CA GLY A 48 -2.37 -17.72 -5.00
C GLY A 48 -2.39 -16.33 -5.66
N LEU A 49 -3.47 -15.99 -6.37
CA LEU A 49 -3.53 -14.84 -7.28
C LEU A 49 -3.26 -13.52 -6.58
N TRP A 50 -3.74 -13.38 -5.35
CA TRP A 50 -3.51 -12.19 -4.54
C TRP A 50 -2.03 -12.00 -4.19
N ARG A 51 -1.34 -13.08 -3.80
CA ARG A 51 0.08 -13.04 -3.43
C ARG A 51 0.95 -12.74 -4.64
N GLU A 52 0.70 -13.40 -5.76
CA GLU A 52 1.42 -13.15 -7.01
C GLU A 52 1.21 -11.72 -7.51
N HIS A 53 -0.03 -11.21 -7.45
CA HIS A 53 -0.31 -9.83 -7.80
C HIS A 53 0.47 -8.84 -6.93
N LEU A 54 0.50 -9.05 -5.60
CA LEU A 54 1.29 -8.20 -4.70
C LEU A 54 2.78 -8.26 -5.00
N THR A 55 3.33 -9.44 -5.30
CA THR A 55 4.73 -9.59 -5.71
C THR A 55 5.01 -8.81 -6.98
N VAL A 56 4.17 -8.92 -8.01
CA VAL A 56 4.33 -8.16 -9.26
C VAL A 56 4.24 -6.66 -9.01
N VAL A 57 3.34 -6.21 -8.14
CA VAL A 57 3.24 -4.78 -7.75
C VAL A 57 4.51 -4.32 -7.06
N GLN A 58 5.09 -5.13 -6.16
CA GLN A 58 6.35 -4.81 -5.49
C GLN A 58 7.55 -4.85 -6.44
N GLU A 59 7.64 -5.82 -7.33
CA GLU A 59 8.74 -5.93 -8.30
C GLU A 59 8.71 -4.81 -9.34
N ARG A 60 7.51 -4.37 -9.74
CA ARG A 60 7.34 -3.24 -10.66
C ARG A 60 7.42 -1.89 -9.98
N ASN A 61 7.36 -1.84 -8.66
CA ASN A 61 7.51 -0.58 -7.94
C ASN A 61 8.96 -0.10 -8.12
N PRO A 62 9.17 1.06 -8.77
CA PRO A 62 10.53 1.54 -8.97
C PRO A 62 11.21 1.91 -7.64
N PHE A 63 10.45 2.24 -6.59
CA PHE A 63 10.96 2.66 -5.27
C PHE A 63 11.39 1.50 -4.36
N THR A 64 11.11 0.25 -4.75
CA THR A 64 11.60 -0.96 -4.07
C THR A 64 12.81 -1.56 -4.78
N THR A 65 13.13 -1.09 -5.99
CA THR A 65 14.15 -1.69 -6.86
C THR A 65 15.34 -0.75 -7.12
N TYR A 66 15.11 0.46 -7.64
CA TYR A 66 16.20 1.36 -8.08
C TYR A 66 16.00 2.85 -7.79
N LYS A 67 14.79 3.29 -7.43
CA LYS A 67 14.51 4.64 -6.93
C LYS A 67 14.45 4.64 -5.41
N ILE A 68 14.68 5.80 -4.81
CA ILE A 68 14.60 6.02 -3.36
C ILE A 68 13.40 6.91 -3.08
N ASN A 69 12.54 6.50 -2.15
CA ASN A 69 11.51 7.37 -1.61
C ASN A 69 12.11 8.39 -0.62
N ALA A 70 11.46 9.54 -0.44
CA ALA A 70 11.97 10.64 0.36
C ALA A 70 12.33 10.25 1.82
N PRO A 71 11.53 9.48 2.58
CA PRO A 71 11.91 9.04 3.93
C PRO A 71 13.20 8.23 3.99
N VAL A 72 13.37 7.25 3.10
CA VAL A 72 14.62 6.47 3.02
C VAL A 72 15.78 7.36 2.56
N GLY A 73 15.51 8.30 1.64
CA GLY A 73 16.49 9.28 1.17
C GLY A 73 17.03 10.15 2.28
N LEU A 74 16.18 10.63 3.20
CA LEU A 74 16.61 11.39 4.37
C LEU A 74 17.56 10.59 5.27
N ILE A 75 17.20 9.33 5.58
CA ILE A 75 18.04 8.45 6.40
C ILE A 75 19.39 8.22 5.71
N LEU A 76 19.37 7.89 4.41
CA LEU A 76 20.58 7.67 3.63
C LEU A 76 21.46 8.93 3.56
N SER A 77 20.86 10.11 3.45
CA SER A 77 21.60 11.38 3.44
C SER A 77 22.33 11.64 4.77
N GLN A 78 21.67 11.36 5.89
CA GLN A 78 22.24 11.53 7.23
C GLN A 78 23.38 10.53 7.45
N THR A 79 23.18 9.26 7.10
CA THR A 79 24.22 8.23 7.24
C THR A 79 25.40 8.49 6.32
N ASN A 80 25.16 8.91 5.07
CA ASN A 80 26.23 9.25 4.12
C ASN A 80 27.09 10.41 4.64
N THR A 81 26.45 11.41 5.26
CA THR A 81 27.14 12.56 5.84
C THR A 81 27.99 12.19 7.05
N ILE A 82 27.47 11.33 7.92
CA ILE A 82 28.21 10.80 9.07
C ILE A 82 29.41 9.98 8.58
N LEU A 83 29.20 9.12 7.59
CA LEU A 83 30.25 8.29 6.99
C LEU A 83 31.37 9.16 6.40
N ARG A 84 30.99 10.18 5.61
CA ARG A 84 31.95 11.12 5.01
C ARG A 84 32.81 11.81 6.09
N LYS A 85 32.19 12.31 7.16
CA LYS A 85 32.89 12.98 8.27
C LYS A 85 33.79 12.04 9.09
N THR A 86 33.47 10.75 9.14
CA THR A 86 34.22 9.77 9.94
C THR A 86 35.35 9.11 9.14
N SER A 87 35.39 9.33 7.83
CA SER A 87 36.31 8.64 6.91
C SER A 87 36.93 9.60 5.89
N GLU A 88 37.23 10.83 6.32
CA GLU A 88 37.78 11.90 5.48
C GLU A 88 39.14 11.54 4.85
N ASP A 89 39.87 10.62 5.46
CA ASP A 89 41.18 10.11 5.03
C ASP A 89 41.09 8.94 4.04
N ASN A 90 39.90 8.38 3.81
CA ASN A 90 39.73 7.21 2.94
C ASN A 90 39.10 7.59 1.58
N PRO A 91 39.88 7.67 0.49
CA PRO A 91 39.38 8.09 -0.81
C PRO A 91 38.35 7.14 -1.42
N GLU A 92 38.38 5.84 -1.07
CA GLU A 92 37.39 4.88 -1.57
C GLU A 92 36.01 5.09 -0.94
N ILE A 93 35.98 5.43 0.36
CA ILE A 93 34.75 5.75 1.08
C ILE A 93 34.18 7.08 0.56
N LEU A 94 35.03 8.09 0.35
CA LEU A 94 34.58 9.36 -0.22
C LEU A 94 33.97 9.17 -1.62
N ARG A 95 34.56 8.33 -2.47
CA ARG A 95 34.00 7.99 -3.79
C ARG A 95 32.63 7.32 -3.68
N HIS A 96 32.41 6.46 -2.69
CA HIS A 96 31.09 5.89 -2.41
C HIS A 96 30.10 6.97 -1.98
N CYS A 97 30.51 7.87 -1.07
CA CYS A 97 29.66 8.95 -0.61
C CYS A 97 29.24 9.87 -1.77
N ASP A 98 30.15 10.18 -2.69
CA ASP A 98 29.87 10.99 -3.90
C ASP A 98 28.89 10.29 -4.87
N PHE A 99 28.89 8.95 -4.89
CA PHE A 99 27.88 8.20 -5.65
C PHE A 99 26.50 8.33 -5.00
N ILE A 100 26.42 8.19 -3.68
CA ILE A 100 25.16 8.31 -2.93
C ILE A 100 24.57 9.71 -3.07
N ASP A 101 25.39 10.76 -2.96
CA ASP A 101 24.93 12.14 -3.09
C ASP A 101 24.32 12.40 -4.48
N ARG A 102 24.99 11.96 -5.56
CA ARG A 102 24.46 12.06 -6.93
C ARG A 102 23.17 11.27 -7.12
N TRP A 103 23.06 10.09 -6.48
CA TRP A 103 21.85 9.28 -6.58
C TRP A 103 20.68 9.91 -5.82
N LEU A 104 20.92 10.50 -4.64
CA LEU A 104 19.90 11.26 -3.90
C LEU A 104 19.44 12.48 -4.69
N GLU A 105 20.37 13.23 -5.29
CA GLU A 105 20.05 14.40 -6.11
C GLU A 105 19.19 14.02 -7.33
N TRP A 106 19.51 12.92 -8.01
CA TRP A 106 18.68 12.42 -9.11
C TRP A 106 17.28 11.97 -8.66
N ASN A 107 17.16 11.39 -7.46
CA ASN A 107 15.86 10.98 -6.91
C ASN A 107 15.01 12.18 -6.50
N ALA A 108 15.61 13.27 -6.03
CA ALA A 108 14.90 14.50 -5.69
C ALA A 108 14.16 15.11 -6.88
N ASP A 109 14.62 14.89 -8.11
CA ASP A 109 13.94 15.33 -9.33
C ASP A 109 12.69 14.48 -9.69
N GLN A 110 12.38 13.42 -8.92
CA GLN A 110 11.22 12.56 -9.17
C GLN A 110 9.96 13.13 -8.51
N GLU A 111 8.80 12.99 -9.16
CA GLU A 111 7.50 13.50 -8.70
C GLU A 111 7.17 13.12 -7.24
N ILE A 112 7.53 11.91 -6.79
CA ILE A 112 7.25 11.47 -5.41
C ILE A 112 7.93 12.35 -4.36
N TRP A 113 9.11 12.91 -4.67
CA TRP A 113 9.84 13.79 -3.76
C TRP A 113 9.15 15.14 -3.67
N ALA A 114 8.70 15.68 -4.80
CA ALA A 114 7.92 16.91 -4.85
C ALA A 114 6.57 16.75 -4.12
N ARG A 115 5.88 15.61 -4.27
CA ARG A 115 4.67 15.28 -3.48
C ARG A 115 4.96 15.24 -1.99
N THR A 116 6.05 14.57 -1.62
CA THR A 116 6.44 14.46 -0.20
C THR A 116 6.79 15.83 0.38
N MET A 117 7.50 16.67 -0.38
CA MET A 117 7.82 18.04 -0.02
C MET A 117 6.55 18.87 0.19
N SER A 118 5.56 18.78 -0.70
CA SER A 118 4.25 19.44 -0.51
C SER A 118 3.57 18.96 0.79
N SER A 119 3.48 17.65 0.99
CA SER A 119 2.90 17.08 2.21
C SER A 119 3.65 17.48 3.49
N TRP A 120 4.98 17.62 3.45
CA TRP A 120 5.75 18.11 4.60
C TRP A 120 5.40 19.55 4.92
N LYS A 121 5.27 20.43 3.91
CA LYS A 121 4.85 21.82 4.12
C LYS A 121 3.47 21.90 4.76
N GLU A 122 2.53 21.08 4.29
CA GLU A 122 1.16 21.03 4.84
C GLU A 122 1.12 20.48 6.28
N ILE A 123 1.78 19.34 6.52
CA ILE A 123 1.68 18.61 7.80
C ILE A 123 2.56 19.22 8.88
N ILE A 124 3.80 19.58 8.54
CA ILE A 124 4.82 20.05 9.49
C ILE A 124 4.74 21.58 9.64
N GLY A 125 4.20 22.29 8.65
CA GLY A 125 4.11 23.76 8.66
C GLY A 125 5.44 24.47 8.41
N GLU A 126 6.48 23.72 8.02
CA GLU A 126 7.74 24.30 7.56
C GLU A 126 7.66 24.57 6.06
N GLU A 127 7.72 25.84 5.68
CA GLU A 127 7.63 26.24 4.26
C GLU A 127 8.86 25.82 3.44
N ASP A 128 10.01 25.57 4.08
CA ASP A 128 11.25 25.13 3.44
C ASP A 128 12.06 24.17 4.34
N PRO A 129 11.72 22.87 4.37
CA PRO A 129 12.55 21.88 5.06
C PRO A 129 13.92 21.78 4.39
N TYR A 130 14.97 22.12 5.15
CA TYR A 130 16.32 22.24 4.61
C TYR A 130 16.97 20.88 4.30
N LEU A 131 16.89 20.47 3.04
CA LEU A 131 17.54 19.26 2.51
C LEU A 131 19.02 19.54 2.19
N PHE A 132 19.85 19.55 3.23
CA PHE A 132 21.27 19.93 3.13
C PHE A 132 22.11 19.06 2.18
N HIS A 133 21.68 17.83 1.90
CA HIS A 133 22.36 16.89 1.01
C HIS A 133 22.13 17.19 -0.47
N LEU A 134 21.17 18.05 -0.79
CA LEU A 134 20.92 18.51 -2.15
C LEU A 134 21.74 19.75 -2.47
N SER A 135 22.11 19.91 -3.73
CA SER A 135 22.65 21.18 -4.22
C SER A 135 21.58 22.28 -4.11
N GLU A 136 22.01 23.54 -4.07
CA GLU A 136 21.10 24.69 -4.02
C GLU A 136 20.11 24.66 -5.20
N LYS A 137 20.61 24.42 -6.41
CA LYS A 137 19.78 24.27 -7.62
C LYS A 137 18.79 23.11 -7.52
N ALA A 138 19.20 21.98 -6.94
CA ALA A 138 18.30 20.84 -6.77
C ALA A 138 17.18 21.15 -5.76
N ARG A 139 17.50 21.85 -4.67
CA ARG A 139 16.47 22.32 -3.71
C ARG A 139 15.47 23.27 -4.37
N GLU A 140 15.95 24.27 -5.11
CA GLU A 140 15.08 25.22 -5.82
C GLU A 140 14.12 24.51 -6.77
N ARG A 141 14.63 23.59 -7.60
CA ARG A 141 13.80 22.80 -8.54
C ARG A 141 12.78 21.93 -7.82
N LEU A 142 13.17 21.28 -6.73
CA LEU A 142 12.26 20.47 -5.91
C LEU A 142 11.17 21.34 -5.28
N GLU A 143 11.53 22.53 -4.80
CA GLU A 143 10.59 23.46 -4.20
C GLU A 143 9.58 24.00 -5.21
N GLU A 144 10.03 24.33 -6.42
CA GLU A 144 9.17 24.74 -7.54
C GLU A 144 8.23 23.59 -7.95
N ALA A 145 8.77 22.39 -8.15
CA ALA A 145 7.97 21.21 -8.48
C ALA A 145 6.92 20.89 -7.40
N ALA A 146 7.25 21.09 -6.12
CA ALA A 146 6.32 20.88 -5.02
C ALA A 146 5.15 21.88 -5.04
N LYS A 147 5.38 23.13 -5.48
CA LYS A 147 4.33 24.15 -5.64
C LYS A 147 3.42 23.88 -6.83
N GLU A 148 3.94 23.26 -7.88
CA GLU A 148 3.19 22.94 -9.11
C GLU A 148 2.31 21.69 -8.97
N ILE A 149 2.59 20.82 -7.98
CA ILE A 149 1.76 19.65 -7.71
C ILE A 149 0.42 20.12 -7.16
N GLN A 150 -0.63 20.00 -7.98
CA GLN A 150 -2.01 20.09 -7.52
C GLN A 150 -2.26 19.00 -6.48
N ASP A 151 -2.70 19.42 -5.30
CA ASP A 151 -3.35 18.54 -4.33
C ASP A 151 -4.61 17.97 -5.01
N PHE A 152 -4.56 16.69 -5.36
CA PHE A 152 -5.70 15.92 -5.88
C PHE A 152 -6.38 15.15 -4.74
#